data_AF-A0A4Q6DYH3-F1
#
_entry.id   AF-A0A4Q6DYH3-F1
#
_cell.length_a   1.000
_cell.length_b   1.000
_cell.length_c   1.000
_cell.angle_alpha   90.00
_cell.angle_beta   90.00
_cell.angle_gamma   90.00
#
_symmetry.space_group_name_H-M   'P 1'
#
loop_
_entity.id
_entity.type
_entity.pdbx_description
1 polymer ?
#
loop_
_entity_poly.entity_id
_entity_poly.type
_entity_poly.pdbx_seq_one_letter_code
_entity_poly.pdbx_strand_id
1 'polypeptide(L)'
;MDSNDKLVQYIDGELTTAEQEAFEQALQQDAALRNALDNLILAREGVKLYGLKNQVANVHHEMMAELRDEQSAVTKKHYPFVRSALKIAAGLFIAMCVFGAYQYAAVSPNGLYSDYYRPYESGVNRGEAVASSAIEKAYLSGDNQAAVKQFEQLAQPTMKERFLAAQAYLTLHQPAKAVAQFNGVLQSGDDTFKDDAES
;
A
#
# COMPACT_ATOMS: atom_id res chain seq x y z
N MET A 1 31.34 12.99 77.93
CA MET A 1 30.58 12.44 76.79
C MET A 1 30.32 13.58 75.84
N ASP A 2 30.70 13.41 74.58
CA ASP A 2 30.47 14.40 73.53
C ASP A 2 28.96 14.53 73.26
N SER A 3 28.47 15.72 72.98
CA SER A 3 27.06 15.96 72.64
C SER A 3 26.65 15.20 71.37
N ASN A 4 27.61 14.96 70.47
CA ASN A 4 27.39 14.19 69.25
C ASN A 4 27.18 12.69 69.50
N ASP A 5 27.85 12.10 70.49
CA ASP A 5 27.68 10.68 70.80
C ASP A 5 26.27 10.39 71.33
N LYS A 6 25.71 11.30 72.13
CA LYS A 6 24.33 11.19 72.64
C LYS A 6 23.27 11.32 71.55
N LEU A 7 23.51 12.17 70.54
CA LEU A 7 22.64 12.29 69.37
C LEU A 7 22.56 10.98 68.58
N VAL A 8 23.71 10.32 68.38
CA VAL A 8 23.79 9.03 67.69
C VAL A 8 23.08 7.94 68.50
N GLN A 9 23.38 7.82 69.80
CA GLN A 9 22.73 6.85 70.69
C GLN A 9 21.21 7.05 70.77
N TYR A 10 20.73 8.30 70.73
CA TYR A 10 19.30 8.60 70.69
C TYR A 10 18.66 8.09 69.38
N ILE A 11 19.31 8.33 68.24
CA ILE A 11 18.83 7.88 66.92
C ILE A 11 18.87 6.35 66.76
N ASP A 12 19.84 5.71 67.39
CA ASP A 12 20.00 4.25 67.39
C ASP A 12 19.17 3.55 68.48
N GLY A 13 18.56 4.32 69.40
CA GLY A 13 17.68 3.80 70.45
C GLY A 13 18.43 3.14 71.61
N GLU A 14 19.70 3.49 71.82
CA GLU A 14 20.58 2.90 72.83
C GLU A 14 20.51 3.60 74.21
N LEU A 15 19.82 4.74 74.30
CA LEU A 15 19.65 5.47 75.56
C LEU A 15 18.66 4.79 76.49
N THR A 16 18.96 4.77 77.79
CA THR A 16 18.01 4.31 78.81
C THR A 16 16.85 5.29 78.95
N THR A 17 15.72 4.85 79.51
CA THR A 17 14.50 5.69 79.66
C THR A 17 14.78 6.99 80.43
N ALA A 18 15.60 6.94 81.48
CA ALA A 18 15.97 8.12 82.26
C ALA A 18 16.88 9.09 81.47
N GLU A 19 17.73 8.57 80.60
CA GLU A 19 18.63 9.38 79.76
C GLU A 19 17.89 10.00 78.57
N GLN A 20 16.89 9.29 78.01
CA GLN A 20 15.99 9.85 77.00
C GLN A 20 15.21 11.05 77.53
N GLU A 21 14.58 10.94 78.70
CA GLU A 21 13.81 12.05 79.29
C GLU A 21 14.69 13.29 79.53
N ALA A 22 15.91 13.09 80.05
CA ALA A 22 16.87 14.18 80.25
C ALA A 22 17.34 14.79 78.92
N PHE A 23 17.50 13.98 77.88
CA PHE A 23 17.93 14.42 76.55
C PHE A 23 16.81 15.18 75.81
N GLU A 24 15.56 14.75 75.94
CA GLU A 24 14.40 15.44 75.38
C GLU A 24 14.17 16.80 76.04
N GLN A 25 14.39 16.91 77.36
CA GLN A 25 14.38 18.19 78.05
C GLN A 25 15.49 19.13 77.54
N ALA A 26 16.68 18.60 77.24
CA ALA A 26 17.77 19.37 76.66
C ALA A 26 17.45 19.83 75.23
N LEU A 27 16.81 18.98 74.41
CA LEU A 27 16.32 19.32 73.07
C LEU A 27 15.29 20.45 73.09
N GLN A 28 14.41 20.50 74.09
CA GLN A 28 13.42 21.58 74.21
C GLN A 28 14.08 22.94 74.50
N GLN A 29 15.16 22.94 75.27
CA GLN A 29 15.84 24.15 75.72
C GLN A 29 16.90 24.66 74.71
N ASP A 30 17.49 23.76 73.92
CA ASP A 30 18.57 24.09 72.99
C ASP A 30 18.13 23.96 71.53
N ALA A 31 18.09 25.10 70.83
CA ALA A 31 17.79 25.14 69.39
C ALA A 31 18.93 24.59 68.52
N ALA A 32 20.19 24.75 68.93
CA ALA A 32 21.34 24.23 68.20
C ALA A 32 21.37 22.69 68.25
N LEU A 33 21.03 22.11 69.40
CA LEU A 33 20.94 20.66 69.57
C LEU A 33 19.84 20.04 68.69
N ARG A 34 18.68 20.70 68.57
CA ARG A 34 17.61 20.28 67.65
C ARG A 34 18.05 20.31 66.18
N ASN A 35 18.68 21.41 65.76
CA ASN A 35 19.20 21.52 64.40
C ASN A 35 20.25 20.44 64.09
N ALA A 36 21.11 20.10 65.06
CA ALA A 36 22.07 19.03 64.92
C ALA A 36 21.40 17.66 64.75
N LEU A 37 20.35 17.38 65.53
CA LEU A 37 19.54 16.16 65.40
C LEU A 37 18.88 16.07 64.02
N ASP A 38 18.20 17.13 63.58
CA ASP A 38 17.50 17.17 62.29
C ASP A 38 18.47 16.94 61.12
N ASN A 39 19.64 17.59 61.16
CA ASN A 39 20.68 17.40 60.14
C ASN A 39 21.20 15.95 60.12
N LEU A 40 21.36 15.31 61.28
CA LEU A 40 21.83 13.94 61.37
C LEU A 40 20.78 12.96 60.80
N ILE A 41 19.50 13.15 61.15
CA ILE A 41 18.39 12.36 60.62
C ILE A 41 18.35 12.49 59.08
N LEU A 42 18.42 13.72 58.57
CA LEU A 42 18.41 13.98 57.12
C LEU A 42 19.60 13.34 56.40
N ALA A 43 20.80 13.45 56.97
CA ALA A 43 22.01 12.83 56.41
C ALA A 43 21.88 11.30 56.37
N ARG A 44 21.39 10.68 57.46
CA ARG A 44 21.15 9.24 57.54
C ARG A 44 20.14 8.78 56.50
N GLU A 45 19.04 9.49 56.34
CA GLU A 45 18.01 9.17 55.36
C GLU A 45 18.52 9.33 53.92
N GLY A 46 19.32 10.37 53.65
CA GLY A 46 20.00 10.57 52.38
C GLY A 46 20.94 9.41 52.02
N VAL A 47 21.76 8.95 52.97
CA VAL A 47 22.64 7.78 52.78
C VAL A 47 21.82 6.51 52.53
N LYS A 48 20.73 6.29 53.28
CA LYS A 48 19.85 5.13 53.11
C LYS A 48 19.20 5.11 51.73
N LEU A 49 18.66 6.25 51.28
CA LEU A 49 18.04 6.40 49.96
C LEU A 49 19.06 6.16 48.84
N TYR A 50 20.27 6.71 49.00
CA TYR A 50 21.35 6.51 48.04
C TYR A 50 21.78 5.04 47.95
N GLY A 51 21.93 4.37 49.11
CA GLY A 51 22.23 2.94 49.17
C GLY A 51 21.16 2.09 48.47
N LEU A 52 19.88 2.36 48.74
CA LEU A 52 18.76 1.66 48.09
C LEU A 52 18.75 1.89 46.57
N LYS A 53 18.95 3.15 46.13
CA LYS A 53 19.02 3.49 44.71
C LYS A 53 20.15 2.73 44.00
N ASN A 54 21.32 2.62 44.62
CA ASN A 54 22.44 1.87 44.07
C ASN A 54 22.14 0.36 44.00
N GLN A 55 21.52 -0.20 45.03
CA GLN A 55 21.12 -1.61 45.03
C GLN A 55 20.12 -1.90 43.90
N VAL A 56 19.11 -1.05 43.73
CA VAL A 56 18.13 -1.18 42.64
C VAL A 56 18.80 -1.03 41.27
N ALA A 57 19.71 -0.06 41.11
CA ALA A 57 20.45 0.14 39.87
C ALA A 57 21.31 -1.07 39.50
N ASN A 58 21.98 -1.69 40.48
CA ASN A 58 22.78 -2.89 40.27
C ASN A 58 21.93 -4.08 39.86
N VAL A 59 20.84 -4.37 40.58
CA VAL A 59 19.91 -5.46 40.23
C VAL A 59 19.29 -5.24 38.85
N HIS A 60 18.92 -4.00 38.53
CA HIS A 60 18.41 -3.66 37.21
C HIS A 60 19.46 -3.89 36.12
N HIS A 61 20.71 -3.52 36.39
CA HIS A 61 21.81 -3.74 35.44
C HIS A 61 22.07 -5.23 35.19
N GLU A 62 22.10 -6.05 36.24
CA GLU A 62 22.25 -7.51 36.15
C GLU A 62 21.10 -8.13 35.34
N MET A 63 19.86 -7.78 35.67
CA MET A 63 18.67 -8.24 34.94
C MET A 63 18.73 -7.86 33.45
N MET A 64 19.13 -6.63 33.13
CA MET A 64 19.24 -6.18 31.74
C MET A 64 20.40 -6.86 31.00
N ALA A 65 21.49 -7.19 31.69
CA ALA A 65 22.60 -7.95 31.11
C ALA A 65 22.16 -9.38 30.74
N GLU A 66 21.46 -10.07 31.64
CA GLU A 66 20.91 -11.41 31.38
C GLU A 66 19.92 -11.41 30.20
N LEU A 67 18.99 -10.44 30.15
CA LEU A 67 18.05 -10.29 29.04
C LEU A 67 18.74 -10.00 27.70
N ARG A 68 19.86 -9.25 27.72
CA ARG A 68 20.62 -8.93 26.51
C ARG A 68 21.38 -10.14 25.98
N ASP A 69 21.89 -11.00 26.84
CA ASP A 69 22.55 -12.24 26.44
C ASP A 69 21.55 -13.26 25.90
N GLU A 70 20.32 -13.33 26.44
CA GLU A 70 19.24 -14.12 25.85
C GLU A 70 18.78 -13.59 24.49
N GLN A 71 18.64 -12.27 24.31
CA GLN A 71 18.28 -11.68 23.01
C GLN A 71 19.39 -11.80 21.96
N SER A 72 20.65 -11.88 22.38
CA SER A 72 21.80 -12.05 21.48
C SER A 72 21.91 -13.49 20.93
N ALA A 73 21.20 -14.45 21.51
CA ALA A 73 21.14 -15.82 21.03
C ALA A 73 20.21 -16.01 19.81
N VAL A 74 19.40 -15.01 19.44
CA VAL A 74 18.77 -14.97 18.11
C VAL A 74 19.80 -14.47 17.11
N THR A 75 20.80 -15.31 16.86
CA THR A 75 21.60 -15.22 15.63
C THR A 75 20.61 -15.23 14.48
N LYS A 76 20.32 -14.06 13.91
CA LYS A 76 19.59 -13.94 12.65
C LYS A 76 20.40 -14.79 11.68
N LYS A 77 19.95 -16.02 11.42
CA LYS A 77 20.61 -16.93 10.49
C LYS A 77 20.67 -16.18 9.17
N HIS A 78 21.83 -15.62 8.88
CA HIS A 78 22.06 -14.91 7.65
C HIS A 78 22.12 -16.02 6.62
N TYR A 79 21.03 -16.18 5.86
CA TYR A 79 21.01 -17.08 4.71
C TYR A 79 21.40 -16.23 3.49
N PRO A 80 22.71 -16.06 3.19
CA PRO A 80 23.14 -15.23 2.06
C PRO A 80 22.55 -15.73 0.75
N PHE A 81 22.28 -17.04 0.65
CA PHE A 81 21.61 -17.67 -0.47
C PHE A 81 20.18 -17.16 -0.68
N VAL A 82 19.40 -16.97 0.38
CA VAL A 82 18.03 -16.43 0.28
C VAL A 82 18.04 -14.99 -0.22
N ARG A 83 19.01 -14.18 0.23
CA ARG A 83 19.14 -12.79 -0.23
C ARG A 83 19.53 -12.71 -1.70
N SER A 84 20.39 -13.59 -2.18
CA SER A 84 20.76 -13.68 -3.60
C SER A 84 19.61 -14.23 -4.45
N ALA A 85 18.91 -15.28 -3.99
CA ALA A 85 17.75 -15.85 -4.67
C ALA A 85 16.61 -14.83 -4.81
N LEU A 86 16.36 -14.02 -3.78
CA LEU A 86 15.32 -12.98 -3.81
C LEU A 86 15.64 -11.87 -4.82
N LYS A 87 16.91 -11.47 -4.97
CA LYS A 87 17.33 -10.50 -6.00
C LYS A 87 17.11 -11.04 -7.41
N ILE A 88 17.44 -12.32 -7.63
CA ILE A 88 17.22 -12.99 -8.92
C ILE A 88 15.72 -13.08 -9.22
N ALA A 89 14.90 -13.48 -8.24
CA ALA A 89 13.45 -13.56 -8.38
C ALA A 89 12.81 -12.19 -8.70
N ALA A 90 13.26 -11.12 -8.04
CA ALA A 90 12.79 -9.77 -8.32
C ALA A 90 13.14 -9.32 -9.75
N GLY A 91 14.34 -9.64 -10.25
CA GLY A 91 14.73 -9.36 -11.63
C GLY A 91 13.87 -10.10 -12.65
N LEU A 92 13.63 -11.39 -12.43
CA LEU A 92 12.73 -12.20 -13.28
C LEU A 92 11.31 -11.68 -13.25
N PHE A 93 10.80 -11.29 -12.08
CA PHE A 93 9.45 -10.73 -11.94
C PHE A 93 9.30 -9.43 -12.73
N ILE A 94 10.25 -8.51 -12.63
CA ILE A 94 10.26 -7.27 -13.41
C ILE A 94 10.31 -7.59 -14.91
N ALA A 95 11.17 -8.51 -15.33
CA ALA A 95 11.23 -8.93 -16.73
C ALA A 95 9.90 -9.52 -17.22
N MET A 96 9.22 -10.31 -16.38
CA MET A 96 7.89 -10.85 -16.65
C MET A 96 6.83 -9.76 -16.77
N CYS A 97 6.86 -8.75 -15.89
CA CYS A 97 5.96 -7.61 -15.95
C CYS A 97 6.19 -6.77 -17.21
N VAL A 98 7.45 -6.50 -17.57
CA VAL A 98 7.80 -5.76 -18.79
C VAL A 98 7.39 -6.55 -20.03
N PHE A 99 7.65 -7.86 -20.07
CA PHE A 99 7.24 -8.73 -21.16
C PHE A 99 5.71 -8.82 -21.27
N GLY A 100 5.01 -8.97 -20.15
CA GLY A 100 3.55 -8.98 -20.10
C GLY A 100 2.94 -7.64 -20.53
N ALA A 101 3.52 -6.51 -20.12
CA ALA A 101 3.12 -5.19 -20.57
C ALA A 101 3.38 -4.99 -22.06
N TYR A 102 4.52 -5.46 -22.57
CA TYR A 102 4.84 -5.43 -24.00
C TYR A 102 3.87 -6.30 -24.81
N GLN A 103 3.60 -7.52 -24.37
CA GLN A 103 2.63 -8.40 -25.03
C GLN A 103 1.23 -7.81 -24.96
N TYR A 104 0.83 -7.22 -23.83
CA TYR A 104 -0.46 -6.55 -23.72
C TYR A 104 -0.54 -5.33 -24.65
N ALA A 105 0.51 -4.52 -24.75
CA ALA A 105 0.52 -3.37 -25.67
C ALA A 105 0.56 -3.79 -27.14
N ALA A 106 1.35 -4.81 -27.50
CA ALA A 106 1.52 -5.29 -28.87
C ALA A 106 0.37 -6.16 -29.36
N VAL A 107 -0.32 -6.88 -28.46
CA VAL A 107 -1.46 -7.76 -28.77
C VAL A 107 -2.78 -7.16 -28.32
N SER A 108 -2.77 -5.96 -27.72
CA SER A 108 -4.00 -5.21 -27.50
C SER A 108 -4.63 -4.93 -28.86
N PRO A 109 -5.88 -5.37 -29.10
CA PRO A 109 -6.57 -5.13 -30.35
C PRO A 109 -6.63 -3.65 -30.73
N ASN A 110 -6.50 -2.71 -29.78
CA ASN A 110 -6.55 -1.28 -30.06
C ASN A 110 -5.38 -0.77 -30.95
N GLY A 111 -4.19 -1.39 -30.87
CA GLY A 111 -3.06 -1.00 -31.72
C GLY A 111 -3.19 -1.54 -33.14
N LEU A 112 -3.54 -2.83 -33.26
CA LEU A 112 -3.75 -3.49 -34.55
C LEU A 112 -4.94 -2.88 -35.30
N TYR A 113 -5.97 -2.45 -34.58
CA TYR A 113 -7.14 -1.78 -35.16
C TYR A 113 -6.78 -0.42 -35.77
N SER A 114 -5.93 0.37 -35.10
CA SER A 114 -5.47 1.66 -35.62
C SER A 114 -4.56 1.54 -36.86
N ASP A 115 -3.72 0.51 -36.90
CA ASP A 115 -2.73 0.36 -37.99
C ASP A 115 -3.32 -0.22 -39.28
N TYR A 116 -4.43 -0.97 -39.19
CA TYR A 116 -5.05 -1.64 -40.34
C TYR A 116 -6.45 -1.14 -40.69
N TYR A 117 -7.15 -0.43 -39.81
CA TYR A 117 -8.46 0.12 -40.13
C TYR A 117 -8.35 1.31 -41.09
N ARG A 118 -8.66 1.07 -42.36
CA ARG A 118 -8.96 2.12 -43.34
C ARG A 118 -10.48 2.27 -43.40
N PRO A 119 -11.04 3.46 -43.09
CA PRO A 119 -12.45 3.72 -43.34
C PRO A 119 -12.76 3.43 -44.81
N TYR A 120 -13.85 2.74 -45.06
CA TYR A 120 -14.29 2.46 -46.42
C TYR A 120 -14.73 3.76 -47.11
N GLU A 121 -13.91 4.25 -48.04
CA GLU A 121 -14.29 5.34 -48.93
C GLU A 121 -15.04 4.75 -50.12
N SER A 122 -16.37 4.94 -50.18
CA SER A 122 -17.13 4.54 -51.36
C SER A 122 -16.78 5.45 -52.53
N GLY A 123 -15.98 4.92 -53.46
CA GLY A 123 -15.79 5.54 -54.77
C GLY A 123 -17.14 5.65 -55.46
N VAL A 124 -17.61 6.88 -55.69
CA VAL A 124 -18.86 7.16 -56.40
C VAL A 124 -18.75 6.61 -57.83
N ASN A 125 -19.15 5.37 -58.05
CA ASN A 125 -19.34 4.82 -59.38
C ASN A 125 -20.56 5.50 -60.00
N ARG A 126 -20.28 6.26 -61.07
CA ARG A 126 -21.26 6.98 -61.88
C ARG A 126 -22.09 5.96 -62.67
N GLY A 127 -23.14 5.44 -62.05
CA GLY A 127 -24.11 4.54 -62.67
C GLY A 127 -25.20 4.19 -61.68
N GLU A 128 -26.41 4.67 -61.95
CA GLU A 128 -27.63 4.55 -61.14
C GLU A 128 -27.60 5.23 -59.76
N ALA A 129 -28.43 6.26 -59.63
CA ALA A 129 -28.79 6.87 -58.37
C ALA A 129 -29.62 5.88 -57.53
N VAL A 130 -28.97 4.84 -56.98
CA VAL A 130 -29.51 4.08 -55.86
C VAL A 130 -29.50 5.04 -54.69
N ALA A 131 -30.68 5.49 -54.27
CA ALA A 131 -30.85 6.43 -53.18
C ALA A 131 -30.03 5.97 -51.97
N SER A 132 -29.00 6.74 -51.59
CA SER A 132 -28.15 6.42 -50.44
C SER A 132 -29.03 6.19 -49.22
N SER A 133 -28.91 4.99 -48.62
CA SER A 133 -29.74 4.62 -47.48
C SER A 133 -29.45 5.54 -46.29
N ALA A 134 -30.40 5.63 -45.35
CA ALA A 134 -30.22 6.47 -44.17
C ALA A 134 -28.94 6.09 -43.40
N ILE A 135 -28.63 4.79 -43.35
CA ILE A 135 -27.44 4.22 -42.70
C ILE A 135 -26.17 4.67 -43.42
N GLU A 136 -26.16 4.63 -44.75
CA GLU A 136 -25.01 5.09 -45.54
C GLU A 136 -24.72 6.58 -45.32
N LYS A 137 -25.76 7.41 -45.27
CA LYS A 137 -25.59 8.84 -44.96
C LYS A 137 -25.04 9.06 -43.55
N ALA A 138 -25.58 8.35 -42.56
CA ALA A 138 -25.14 8.45 -41.17
C ALA A 138 -23.68 8.00 -41.00
N TYR A 139 -23.30 6.91 -41.67
CA TYR A 139 -21.92 6.39 -41.67
C TYR A 139 -20.96 7.38 -42.34
N LEU A 140 -21.29 7.90 -43.54
CA LEU A 140 -20.46 8.87 -44.26
C LEU A 140 -20.35 10.22 -43.54
N SER A 141 -21.35 10.61 -42.74
CA SER A 141 -21.25 11.81 -41.89
C SER A 141 -20.48 11.58 -40.58
N GLY A 142 -19.93 10.38 -40.37
CA GLY A 142 -19.21 10.00 -39.14
C GLY A 142 -20.11 9.74 -37.93
N ASP A 143 -21.44 9.78 -38.10
CA ASP A 143 -22.41 9.49 -37.04
C ASP A 143 -22.69 7.98 -36.98
N ASN A 144 -21.66 7.25 -36.54
CA ASN A 144 -21.70 5.80 -36.41
C ASN A 144 -22.77 5.33 -35.41
N GLN A 145 -23.13 6.17 -34.44
CA GLN A 145 -24.18 5.86 -33.47
C GLN A 145 -25.57 5.91 -34.13
N ALA A 146 -25.83 6.89 -34.98
CA ALA A 146 -27.06 6.93 -35.77
C ALA A 146 -27.12 5.79 -36.78
N ALA A 147 -26.01 5.44 -37.43
CA ALA A 147 -25.94 4.34 -38.37
C ALA A 147 -26.33 2.99 -37.73
N VAL A 148 -25.78 2.69 -36.55
CA VAL A 148 -26.13 1.48 -35.79
C VAL A 148 -27.60 1.47 -35.36
N LYS A 149 -28.11 2.60 -34.85
CA LYS A 149 -29.52 2.69 -34.42
C LYS A 149 -30.49 2.48 -35.58
N GLN A 150 -30.18 3.03 -36.74
CA GLN A 150 -31.00 2.84 -37.94
C GLN A 150 -30.93 1.40 -38.45
N PHE A 151 -29.77 0.76 -38.35
CA PHE A 151 -29.61 -0.65 -38.69
C PHE A 151 -30.44 -1.57 -37.79
N GLU A 152 -30.46 -1.34 -36.47
CA GLU A 152 -31.27 -2.13 -35.52
C GLU A 152 -32.78 -2.04 -35.77
N GLN A 153 -33.23 -1.03 -36.53
CA GLN A 153 -34.63 -0.83 -36.91
C GLN A 153 -35.01 -1.50 -38.23
N LEU A 154 -34.04 -2.01 -39.00
CA LEU A 154 -34.31 -2.68 -40.27
C LEU A 154 -34.69 -4.15 -40.05
N ALA A 155 -35.87 -4.54 -40.55
CA ALA A 155 -36.32 -5.93 -40.54
C ALA A 155 -35.55 -6.82 -41.54
N GLN A 156 -35.12 -6.24 -42.66
CA GLN A 156 -34.37 -6.94 -43.72
C GLN A 156 -33.28 -6.01 -44.28
N PRO A 157 -32.13 -5.89 -43.59
CA PRO A 157 -31.05 -5.05 -44.06
C PRO A 157 -30.34 -5.67 -45.27
N THR A 158 -30.05 -4.83 -46.26
CA THR A 158 -29.26 -5.19 -47.44
C THR A 158 -27.80 -5.51 -47.05
N MET A 159 -27.06 -6.20 -47.93
CA MET A 159 -25.66 -6.57 -47.64
C MET A 159 -24.79 -5.34 -47.39
N LYS A 160 -24.97 -4.28 -48.19
CA LYS A 160 -24.30 -2.99 -48.02
C LYS A 160 -24.60 -2.38 -46.64
N GLU A 161 -25.85 -2.42 -46.19
CA GLU A 161 -26.23 -1.88 -44.87
C GLU A 161 -25.68 -2.71 -43.71
N ARG A 162 -25.63 -4.04 -43.85
CA ARG A 162 -24.97 -4.93 -42.88
C ARG A 162 -23.48 -4.64 -42.77
N PHE A 163 -22.82 -4.43 -43.91
CA PHE A 163 -21.40 -4.10 -43.97
C PHE A 163 -21.11 -2.72 -43.33
N LEU A 164 -21.88 -1.70 -43.69
CA LEU A 164 -21.74 -0.36 -43.10
C LEU A 164 -22.04 -0.33 -41.60
N ALA A 165 -23.06 -1.07 -41.15
CA ALA A 165 -23.34 -1.21 -39.73
C ALA A 165 -22.23 -1.97 -38.99
N ALA A 166 -21.66 -3.01 -39.60
CA ALA A 166 -20.52 -3.73 -39.05
C ALA A 166 -19.33 -2.79 -38.83
N GLN A 167 -19.01 -1.93 -39.82
CA GLN A 167 -17.98 -0.89 -39.71
C GLN A 167 -18.30 0.18 -38.65
N ALA A 168 -19.57 0.58 -38.53
CA ALA A 168 -20.01 1.51 -37.50
C ALA A 168 -19.87 0.91 -36.08
N TYR A 169 -20.24 -0.36 -35.87
CA TYR A 169 -20.04 -1.08 -34.60
C TYR A 169 -18.57 -1.17 -34.21
N LEU A 170 -17.74 -1.36 -35.21
CA LEU A 170 -16.29 -1.40 -35.14
C LEU A 170 -15.73 -0.06 -34.62
N THR A 171 -16.19 1.06 -35.20
CA THR A 171 -15.85 2.41 -34.74
C THR A 171 -16.36 2.71 -33.32
N LEU A 172 -17.46 2.09 -32.90
CA LEU A 172 -18.05 2.25 -31.56
C LEU A 172 -17.50 1.27 -30.51
N HIS A 173 -16.38 0.59 -30.79
CA HIS A 173 -15.76 -0.40 -29.90
C HIS A 173 -16.71 -1.56 -29.49
N GLN A 174 -17.60 -1.98 -30.40
CA GLN A 174 -18.50 -3.13 -30.21
C GLN A 174 -18.14 -4.30 -31.15
N PRO A 175 -16.95 -4.90 -31.00
CA PRO A 175 -16.43 -5.89 -31.97
C PRO A 175 -17.27 -7.15 -32.06
N ALA A 176 -17.87 -7.62 -30.96
CA ALA A 176 -18.72 -8.81 -30.96
C ALA A 176 -19.96 -8.65 -31.88
N LYS A 177 -20.55 -7.45 -31.91
CA LYS A 177 -21.68 -7.16 -32.81
C LYS A 177 -21.21 -6.98 -34.26
N ALA A 178 -20.05 -6.36 -34.47
CA ALA A 178 -19.46 -6.23 -35.80
C ALA A 178 -19.18 -7.60 -36.44
N VAL A 179 -18.54 -8.51 -35.70
CA VAL A 179 -18.24 -9.87 -36.17
C VAL A 179 -19.52 -10.62 -36.59
N ALA A 180 -20.60 -10.48 -35.82
CA ALA A 180 -21.88 -11.09 -36.17
C ALA A 180 -22.45 -10.56 -37.50
N GLN A 181 -22.30 -9.26 -37.77
CA GLN A 181 -22.78 -8.66 -39.02
C GLN A 181 -21.87 -9.02 -40.22
N PHE A 182 -20.55 -9.01 -40.05
CA PHE A 182 -19.62 -9.45 -41.09
C PHE A 182 -19.82 -10.91 -41.47
N ASN A 183 -19.99 -11.81 -40.50
CA ASN A 183 -20.32 -13.21 -40.78
C ASN A 183 -21.62 -13.35 -41.58
N GLY A 184 -22.61 -12.48 -41.33
CA GLY A 184 -23.85 -12.43 -42.11
C GLY A 184 -23.65 -11.99 -43.56
N VAL A 185 -22.69 -11.08 -43.82
CA VAL A 185 -22.30 -10.68 -45.18
C VAL A 185 -21.58 -11.83 -45.89
N LEU A 186 -20.61 -12.46 -45.23
CA LEU A 186 -19.79 -13.55 -45.78
C LEU A 186 -20.60 -14.81 -46.13
N GLN A 187 -21.65 -15.12 -45.36
CA GLN A 187 -22.50 -16.30 -45.60
C GLN A 187 -23.51 -16.12 -46.73
N SER A 188 -23.71 -14.90 -47.24
CA SER A 188 -24.79 -14.60 -48.19
C SER A 188 -24.40 -14.81 -49.67
N GLY A 189 -23.15 -15.15 -49.97
CA GLY A 189 -22.71 -15.61 -51.30
C GLY A 189 -22.68 -14.53 -52.40
N ASP A 190 -22.85 -13.25 -52.05
CA ASP A 190 -22.71 -12.11 -52.96
C ASP A 190 -21.27 -11.56 -52.83
N ASP A 191 -20.44 -11.79 -53.85
CA ASP A 191 -19.00 -11.50 -53.83
C ASP A 191 -18.68 -10.00 -53.79
N THR A 192 -19.67 -9.12 -53.99
CA THR A 192 -19.47 -7.66 -54.11
C THR A 192 -18.89 -7.00 -52.86
N PHE A 193 -19.11 -7.57 -51.67
CA PHE A 193 -18.63 -7.02 -50.39
C PHE A 193 -17.87 -8.06 -49.55
N LYS A 194 -17.51 -9.19 -50.16
CA LYS A 194 -16.89 -10.32 -49.47
C LYS A 194 -15.40 -10.08 -49.24
N ASP A 195 -14.68 -9.62 -50.26
CA ASP A 195 -13.25 -9.29 -50.16
C ASP A 195 -12.98 -8.18 -49.14
N ASP A 196 -13.89 -7.19 -49.05
CA ASP A 196 -13.81 -6.09 -48.08
C ASP A 196 -14.16 -6.52 -46.65
N ALA A 197 -14.86 -7.66 -46.48
CA ALA A 197 -15.23 -8.21 -45.17
C ALA A 197 -14.24 -9.25 -44.63
N GLU A 198 -13.36 -9.79 -45.49
CA GLU A 198 -12.27 -10.71 -45.13
C GLU A 198 -10.96 -10.00 -44.76
N SER A 199 -10.85 -8.70 -45.04
CA SER A 199 -9.69 -7.84 -44.73
C SER A 199 -9.72 -7.32 -43.29
#